data_AF-A0A537CP35-F1
#
_entry.id   AF-A0A537CP35-F1
#
_cell.length_a   1.000
_cell.length_b   1.000
_cell.length_c   1.000
_cell.angle_alpha   90.00
_cell.angle_beta   90.00
_cell.angle_gamma   90.00
#
_symmetry.space_group_name_H-M   'P 1'
#
loop_
_entity.id
_entity.type
_entity.pdbx_description
1 polymer ?
#
loop_
_entity_poly.entity_id
_entity_poly.type
_entity_poly.pdbx_seq_one_letter_code
_entity_poly.pdbx_strand_id
1 'polypeptide(L)' 'MRTYIQITGVIFGVVALVHVVRLMFDWPAQVAGWVVPIWVSWVAILVAGALCVWAFRLVSRARQ' A
#
# COMPACT_ATOMS: atom_id res chain seq x y z
N MET A 1 0.94 -19.44 -8.61
CA MET A 1 1.17 -18.02 -8.99
C MET A 1 -0.03 -17.11 -8.74
N ARG A 2 -1.26 -17.47 -9.14
CA ARG A 2 -2.44 -16.60 -8.96
C ARG A 2 -2.71 -16.20 -7.49
N THR A 3 -2.74 -17.15 -6.57
CA THR A 3 -2.96 -16.88 -5.14
C THR A 3 -1.89 -15.96 -4.55
N TYR A 4 -0.63 -16.15 -4.95
CA TYR A 4 0.49 -15.29 -4.55
C TYR A 4 0.27 -13.83 -4.99
N ILE A 5 -0.15 -13.60 -6.24
CA ILE A 5 -0.43 -12.26 -6.76
C ILE A 5 -1.63 -11.63 -6.02
N GLN A 6 -2.65 -12.42 -5.68
CA GLN A 6 -3.78 -11.92 -4.90
C GLN A 6 -3.37 -11.51 -3.48
N ILE A 7 -2.60 -12.35 -2.78
CA ILE A 7 -2.12 -12.05 -1.44
C ILE A 7 -1.25 -10.80 -1.44
N THR A 8 -0.30 -10.69 -2.38
CA THR A 8 0.56 -9.49 -2.50
C THR A 8 -0.24 -8.23 -2.80
N GLY A 9 -1.24 -8.30 -3.70
CA GLY A 9 -2.14 -7.19 -3.98
C GLY A 9 -2.92 -6.72 -2.73
N VAL A 10 -3.45 -7.65 -1.94
CA VAL A 10 -4.13 -7.33 -0.68
C VAL A 10 -3.17 -6.68 0.32
N ILE A 11 -1.96 -7.20 0.49
CA ILE A 11 -0.97 -6.63 1.41
C ILE A 11 -0.64 -5.19 1.01
N PHE A 12 -0.35 -4.92 -0.26
CA PHE A 12 -0.10 -3.56 -0.73
C PHE A 12 -1.32 -2.65 -0.56
N GLY A 13 -2.53 -3.17 -0.76
CA GLY A 13 -3.77 -2.44 -0.50
C GLY A 13 -3.92 -2.03 0.97
N VAL A 14 -3.68 -2.96 1.90
CA VAL A 14 -3.73 -2.67 3.34
C VAL A 14 -2.69 -1.63 3.73
N VAL A 15 -1.45 -1.75 3.23
CA VAL A 15 -0.39 -0.77 3.48
C VAL A 15 -0.80 0.63 2.99
N ALA A 16 -1.32 0.73 1.76
CA ALA A 16 -1.81 2.01 1.24
C ALA A 16 -2.91 2.62 2.13
N LEU A 17 -3.86 1.80 2.61
CA LEU A 17 -4.92 2.24 3.51
C LEU A 17 -4.37 2.73 4.86
N VAL A 18 -3.39 2.04 5.45
CA VAL A 18 -2.72 2.50 6.68
C VAL A 18 -2.10 3.89 6.48
N HIS A 19 -1.46 4.14 5.33
CA HIS A 19 -0.92 5.45 5.05
C HIS A 19 -1.98 6.53 4.84
N VAL A 20 -3.15 6.20 4.28
CA VAL A 20 -4.29 7.13 4.20
C VAL A 20 -4.81 7.47 5.59
N VAL A 21 -5.02 6.48 6.44
CA VAL A 21 -5.41 6.68 7.85
C VAL A 21 -4.38 7.57 8.55
N ARG A 22 -3.09 7.31 8.32
CA ARG A 22 -2.02 8.15 8.86
C ARG A 22 -2.14 9.62 8.45
N LEU A 23 -2.49 9.91 7.19
CA LEU A 23 -2.70 11.28 6.73
C LEU A 23 -3.96 11.92 7.34
N MET A 24 -5.06 11.16 7.47
CA MET A 24 -6.34 11.69 7.96
C MET A 24 -6.34 12.04 9.44
N PHE A 25 -5.62 11.27 10.26
CA PHE A 25 -5.57 11.45 11.71
C PHE A 25 -4.25 12.06 12.19
N ASP A 26 -3.39 12.48 11.27
CA ASP A 26 -2.02 12.94 11.55
C ASP A 26 -1.28 11.97 12.49
N TRP A 27 -1.43 10.66 12.24
CA TRP A 27 -0.93 9.62 13.14
C TRP A 27 0.62 9.68 13.21
N PRO A 28 1.20 9.93 14.40
CA PRO A 28 2.64 9.92 14.58
C PRO A 28 3.22 8.54 14.27
N ALA A 29 4.14 8.50 13.32
CA ALA A 29 4.94 7.31 12.99
C ALA A 29 6.41 7.60 13.33
N GLN A 30 7.00 6.76 14.18
CA GLN A 30 8.39 6.87 14.60
C GLN A 30 9.09 5.52 14.44
N VAL A 31 10.32 5.54 13.94
CA VAL A 31 11.15 4.34 13.76
C VAL A 31 12.52 4.62 14.35
N ALA A 32 12.92 3.85 15.37
CA ALA A 32 14.21 4.03 16.06
C ALA A 32 14.50 5.50 16.49
N GLY A 33 13.47 6.21 16.97
CA GLY A 33 13.57 7.62 17.41
C GLY A 33 13.50 8.65 16.27
N TRP A 34 13.45 8.23 15.01
CA TRP A 34 13.23 9.13 13.88
C TRP A 34 11.73 9.31 13.61
N VAL A 35 11.27 10.56 13.65
CA VAL A 35 9.91 10.92 13.25
C VAL A 35 9.83 10.87 11.73
N VAL A 36 9.02 9.94 11.21
CA VAL A 36 8.83 9.79 9.77
C VAL A 36 8.09 11.03 9.26
N PRO A 37 8.61 11.79 8.28
CA PRO A 37 7.89 12.92 7.71
C PRO A 37 6.59 12.50 7.01
N ILE A 38 5.61 13.40 6.98
CA ILE A 38 4.28 13.11 6.39
C ILE A 38 4.34 12.89 4.87
N TRP A 39 5.31 13.51 4.18
CA TRP A 39 5.51 13.34 2.74
C TRP A 39 5.79 11.89 2.32
N VAL A 40 6.40 11.10 3.22
CA VAL A 40 6.67 9.68 2.99
C VAL A 40 5.37 8.90 2.81
N SER A 41 4.31 9.26 3.53
CA SER A 41 2.99 8.61 3.38
C SER A 41 2.42 8.81 1.98
N TRP A 42 2.57 10.01 1.38
CA TRP A 42 2.10 10.26 0.02
C TRP A 42 2.81 9.36 -1.00
N VAL A 43 4.12 9.21 -0.88
CA VAL A 43 4.91 8.30 -1.74
C VAL A 43 4.47 6.85 -1.53
N ALA A 44 4.29 6.42 -0.27
CA ALA A 44 3.88 5.07 0.04
C ALA A 44 2.47 4.74 -0.49
N ILE A 45 1.53 5.68 -0.40
CA ILE A 45 0.17 5.53 -0.97
C ILE A 45 0.25 5.35 -2.48
N LEU A 46 1.03 6.18 -3.18
CA LEU A 46 1.17 6.10 -4.63
C LEU A 46 1.77 4.76 -5.06
N VAL A 47 2.88 4.36 -4.44
CA VAL A 47 3.59 3.12 -4.80
C VAL A 47 2.77 1.88 -4.42
N ALA A 48 2.33 1.77 -3.17
CA ALA A 48 1.56 0.61 -2.71
C ALA A 48 0.19 0.53 -3.40
N GLY A 49 -0.47 1.67 -3.62
CA GLY A 49 -1.72 1.75 -4.38
C GLY A 49 -1.53 1.29 -5.82
N ALA A 50 -0.47 1.74 -6.51
CA ALA A 50 -0.17 1.30 -7.87
C ALA A 50 0.12 -0.21 -7.95
N LEU A 51 0.91 -0.75 -7.01
CA LEU A 51 1.22 -2.18 -6.93
C LEU A 51 -0.04 -3.03 -6.65
N CYS A 52 -0.91 -2.58 -5.74
CA CYS A 52 -2.20 -3.19 -5.47
C CYS A 52 -3.06 -3.27 -6.74
N VAL A 53 -3.26 -2.13 -7.43
CA VAL A 53 -4.02 -2.06 -8.67
C VAL A 53 -3.41 -2.96 -9.75
N TRP A 54 -2.09 -2.97 -9.88
CA TRP A 54 -1.39 -3.81 -10.85
C TRP A 54 -1.57 -5.30 -10.58
N ALA A 55 -1.46 -5.73 -9.31
CA ALA A 55 -1.68 -7.12 -8.92
C ALA A 55 -3.11 -7.60 -9.26
N PHE A 56 -4.13 -6.81 -8.97
CA PHE A 56 -5.51 -7.16 -9.31
C PHE A 56 -5.79 -7.12 -10.82
N ARG A 57 -5.14 -6.23 -11.56
CA ARG A 57 -5.16 -6.23 -13.04
C ARG A 57 -4.52 -7.50 -13.62
N LEU A 58 -3.43 -7.99 -13.03
CA LEU A 58 -2.79 -9.22 -13.47
C LEU A 58 -3.66 -10.45 -13.19
N VAL A 59 -4.30 -10.51 -12.02
CA VAL A 59 -5.22 -11.61 -11.64
C VAL A 59 -6.48 -11.65 -12.51
N SER A 60 -7.02 -10.48 -12.88
CA SER A 60 -8.20 -10.38 -13.73
C SER A 60 -7.91 -10.76 -15.18
N ARG A 61 -6.75 -10.36 -15.72
CA ARG A 61 -6.30 -10.78 -17.06
C ARG A 61 -6.03 -12.28 -17.14
N ALA A 62 -5.47 -12.88 -16.08
CA ALA A 62 -5.25 -14.33 -16.03
C ALA A 62 -6.53 -15.16 -15.85
N ARG A 63 -7.70 -14.52 -15.71
CA ARG A 63 -9.01 -15.18 -15.60
C ARG A 63 -9.74 -15.20 -16.96
N GLN A 64 -9.31 -14.39 -17.92
CA GLN A 64 -9.80 -14.40 -19.30
C GLN A 64 -8.92 -15.31 -20.15
#